data_AF-A0A2N3EFB4-F1
#
_entry.id   AF-A0A2N3EFB4-F1
#
_cell.length_a   1.000
_cell.length_b   1.000
_cell.length_c   1.000
_cell.angle_alpha   90.00
_cell.angle_beta   90.00
_cell.angle_gamma   90.00
#
_symmetry.space_group_name_H-M   'P 1'
#
loop_
_entity.id
_entity.type
_entity.pdbx_description
1 polymer ?
#
loop_
_entity_poly.entity_id
_entity_poly.type
_entity_poly.pdbx_seq_one_letter_code
_entity_poly.pdbx_strand_id
1 'polypeptide(L)'
;MSHDPQYALRSHYTAGHDRSDAAVNRSRSVAEMIDSDEFSRDLLEKARWPDGPVCMSCGAHGAASRLTTRPGLWTCKACRRCQYSVTSGTQLHRSRLPVSAWVKLFYATQIREQKLTASQVSRRFNVAYLTAKSMLRRIEAMKREMPEMAQRLERQLRELGSSRSS
;
A
#
# COMPACT_ATOMS: atom_id res chain seq x y z
N MET A 1 -58.55 44.22 5.31
CA MET A 1 -57.62 44.03 6.44
C MET A 1 -56.22 44.26 5.91
N SER A 2 -55.55 45.20 6.53
CA SER A 2 -54.22 45.74 6.27
C SER A 2 -53.14 44.65 6.13
N HIS A 3 -52.14 44.90 5.29
CA HIS A 3 -50.71 44.98 5.64
C HIS A 3 -49.85 44.80 4.38
N ASP A 4 -49.31 45.91 3.91
CA ASP A 4 -48.06 45.99 3.14
C ASP A 4 -46.88 45.98 4.16
N PRO A 5 -45.62 46.13 3.75
CA PRO A 5 -44.69 45.27 2.99
C PRO A 5 -43.66 44.64 3.96
N GLN A 6 -42.69 43.85 3.47
CA GLN A 6 -41.26 43.85 3.90
C GLN A 6 -40.56 42.52 3.52
N TYR A 7 -39.73 42.54 2.47
CA TYR A 7 -38.29 42.62 2.68
C TYR A 7 -37.57 42.89 1.35
N ALA A 8 -36.87 44.03 1.30
CA ALA A 8 -35.71 44.21 0.45
C ALA A 8 -34.50 44.13 1.38
N LEU A 9 -33.44 43.42 1.00
CA LEU A 9 -32.04 43.86 1.04
C LEU A 9 -31.06 42.67 0.94
N ARG A 10 -30.32 42.67 -0.18
CA ARG A 10 -28.85 42.75 -0.23
C ARG A 10 -28.04 41.49 0.12
N SER A 11 -27.92 40.59 -0.86
CA SER A 11 -26.72 39.75 -0.99
C SER A 11 -25.60 40.53 -1.66
N HIS A 12 -24.73 41.16 -0.85
CA HIS A 12 -23.36 41.44 -1.26
C HIS A 12 -22.46 40.42 -0.60
N TYR A 13 -22.28 39.27 -1.27
CA TYR A 13 -21.08 38.47 -1.03
C TYR A 13 -20.03 38.93 -2.03
N THR A 14 -19.02 39.61 -1.49
CA THR A 14 -17.86 40.12 -2.21
C THR A 14 -17.01 38.96 -2.72
N ALA A 15 -16.54 39.13 -3.96
CA ALA A 15 -15.55 38.29 -4.61
C ALA A 15 -14.30 38.14 -3.73
N GLY A 16 -13.94 36.90 -3.42
CA GLY A 16 -12.77 36.55 -2.63
C GLY A 16 -11.80 35.67 -3.42
N HIS A 17 -10.83 36.32 -4.05
CA HIS A 17 -9.45 35.86 -4.25
C HIS A 17 -9.22 34.43 -4.76
N ASP A 18 -9.19 34.29 -6.08
CA ASP A 18 -8.54 33.19 -6.77
C ASP A 18 -7.01 33.32 -6.60
N ARG A 19 -6.49 32.79 -5.49
CA ARG A 19 -5.05 32.68 -5.21
C ARG A 19 -4.50 31.49 -5.99
N SER A 20 -4.03 31.77 -7.20
CA SER A 20 -2.80 31.20 -7.78
C SER A 20 -2.34 29.86 -7.18
N ASP A 21 -2.74 28.76 -7.82
CA ASP A 21 -2.18 27.41 -7.64
C ASP A 21 -0.71 27.39 -8.11
N ALA A 22 0.18 27.83 -7.22
CA ALA A 22 1.60 27.53 -7.32
C ALA A 22 1.80 26.08 -6.86
N ALA A 23 1.91 25.16 -7.82
CA ALA A 23 2.25 23.76 -7.59
C ALA A 23 3.54 23.66 -6.76
N VAL A 24 3.39 23.39 -5.46
CA VAL A 24 4.50 23.16 -4.54
C VAL A 24 5.18 21.86 -4.94
N ASN A 25 6.37 21.98 -5.54
CA ASN A 25 7.28 20.87 -5.80
C ASN A 25 7.82 20.29 -4.48
N ARG A 26 7.00 19.50 -3.78
CA ARG A 26 7.44 18.73 -2.60
C ARG A 26 7.71 17.29 -3.00
N SER A 27 8.95 16.85 -2.86
CA SER A 27 9.33 15.44 -3.00
C SER A 27 8.50 14.56 -2.07
N ARG A 28 7.69 13.66 -2.65
CA ARG A 28 6.83 12.72 -1.93
C ARG A 28 7.59 11.99 -0.82
N SER A 29 6.98 11.82 0.33
CA SER A 29 7.54 11.01 1.42
C SER A 29 7.37 9.52 1.15
N VAL A 30 8.18 8.67 1.80
CA VAL A 30 8.02 7.20 1.69
C VAL A 30 6.60 6.76 2.05
N ALA A 31 6.02 7.37 3.09
CA ALA A 31 4.65 7.08 3.54
C ALA A 31 3.59 7.37 2.45
N GLU A 32 3.78 8.45 1.68
CA GLU A 32 2.89 8.80 0.56
C GLU A 32 3.09 7.88 -0.65
N MET A 33 4.32 7.41 -0.90
CA MET A 33 4.59 6.47 -2.00
C MET A 33 3.93 5.11 -1.75
N ILE A 34 4.08 4.58 -0.53
CA ILE A 34 3.52 3.28 -0.13
C ILE A 34 2.01 3.32 0.13
N ASP A 35 1.35 4.47 -0.02
CA ASP A 35 -0.11 4.53 -0.11
C ASP A 35 -0.63 3.96 -1.44
N SER A 36 0.20 3.97 -2.50
CA SER A 36 -0.14 3.32 -3.77
C SER A 36 -0.03 1.79 -3.66
N ASP A 37 -1.11 1.11 -4.01
CA ASP A 37 -1.14 -0.35 -4.10
C ASP A 37 -0.24 -0.90 -5.21
N GLU A 38 -0.07 -0.14 -6.28
CA GLU A 38 0.84 -0.48 -7.37
C GLU A 38 2.30 -0.43 -6.92
N PHE A 39 2.71 0.70 -6.32
CA PHE A 39 4.06 0.87 -5.83
C PHE A 39 4.40 -0.15 -4.74
N SER A 40 3.48 -0.35 -3.80
CA SER A 40 3.63 -1.34 -2.73
C SER A 40 3.74 -2.76 -3.26
N ARG A 41 3.05 -3.07 -4.36
CA ARG A 41 3.14 -4.38 -5.01
C ARG A 41 4.49 -4.57 -5.70
N ASP A 42 4.99 -3.55 -6.39
CA ASP A 42 6.31 -3.60 -7.01
C ASP A 42 7.42 -3.83 -5.98
N LEU A 43 7.35 -3.16 -4.83
CA LEU A 43 8.26 -3.40 -3.70
C LEU A 43 8.23 -4.87 -3.24
N LEU A 44 7.02 -5.41 -3.02
CA LEU A 44 6.88 -6.82 -2.64
C LEU A 44 7.37 -7.77 -3.74
N GLU A 45 7.16 -7.44 -5.01
CA GLU A 45 7.55 -8.28 -6.14
C GLU A 45 9.07 -8.35 -6.22
N LYS A 46 9.75 -7.21 -6.16
CA LYS A 46 11.22 -7.13 -6.12
C LYS A 46 11.80 -7.80 -4.87
N ALA A 47 11.13 -7.68 -3.72
CA ALA A 47 11.56 -8.32 -2.49
C ALA A 47 11.44 -9.84 -2.55
N ARG A 48 10.31 -10.34 -3.07
CA ARG A 48 10.04 -11.78 -3.16
C ARG A 48 10.84 -12.46 -4.28
N TRP A 49 10.97 -11.77 -5.41
CA TRP A 49 11.49 -12.30 -6.67
C TRP A 49 12.48 -11.32 -7.31
N PRO A 50 13.72 -11.25 -6.80
CA PRO A 50 14.72 -10.32 -7.32
C PRO A 50 15.03 -10.56 -8.81
N ASP A 51 15.01 -11.82 -9.25
CA ASP A 51 15.30 -12.23 -10.63
C ASP A 51 14.02 -12.45 -11.46
N GLY A 52 12.88 -11.97 -10.97
CA GLY A 52 11.58 -12.08 -11.62
C GLY A 52 10.72 -13.26 -11.15
N PRO A 53 9.41 -13.27 -11.51
CA PRO A 53 8.43 -14.12 -10.85
C PRO A 53 8.65 -15.61 -11.07
N VAL A 54 8.53 -16.38 -9.99
CA VAL A 54 8.67 -17.84 -9.98
C VAL A 54 7.31 -18.48 -9.78
N CYS A 55 6.97 -19.45 -10.64
CA CYS A 55 5.73 -20.20 -10.54
C CYS A 55 5.72 -21.14 -9.34
N MET A 56 4.78 -20.95 -8.41
CA MET A 56 4.64 -21.83 -7.23
C MET A 56 4.09 -23.23 -7.51
N SER A 57 3.52 -23.47 -8.69
CA SER A 57 2.99 -24.79 -9.05
C SER A 57 4.00 -25.67 -9.77
N CYS A 58 4.89 -25.11 -10.58
CA CYS A 58 5.84 -25.88 -11.40
C CYS A 58 7.29 -25.42 -11.31
N GLY A 59 7.59 -24.37 -10.53
CA GLY A 59 8.95 -23.87 -10.34
C GLY A 59 9.53 -23.10 -11.54
N ALA A 60 8.80 -22.91 -12.64
CA ALA A 60 9.34 -22.21 -13.80
C ALA A 60 9.72 -20.75 -13.48
N HIS A 61 10.96 -20.39 -13.84
CA HIS A 61 11.51 -19.03 -13.82
C HIS A 61 11.31 -18.38 -15.19
N GLY A 62 11.12 -17.06 -15.24
CA GLY A 62 11.01 -16.29 -16.49
C GLY A 62 9.77 -16.58 -17.37
N ALA A 63 8.95 -17.57 -17.01
CA ALA A 63 7.76 -17.95 -17.76
C ALA A 63 6.48 -17.26 -17.27
N ALA A 64 6.58 -16.16 -16.52
CA ALA A 64 5.44 -15.44 -15.97
C ALA A 64 4.94 -14.34 -16.92
N SER A 65 3.63 -14.23 -17.10
CA SER A 65 2.98 -13.13 -17.84
C SER A 65 2.10 -12.32 -16.91
N ARG A 66 2.23 -10.99 -16.90
CA ARG A 66 1.26 -10.12 -16.23
C ARG A 66 -0.09 -10.20 -16.94
N LEU A 67 -1.16 -10.24 -16.16
CA LEU A 67 -2.52 -10.14 -16.67
C LEU A 67 -2.93 -8.66 -16.74
N THR A 68 -3.21 -8.15 -17.95
CA THR A 68 -3.59 -6.74 -18.16
C THR A 68 -4.93 -6.40 -17.50
N THR A 69 -5.86 -7.36 -17.48
CA THR A 69 -7.20 -7.20 -16.90
C THR A 69 -7.21 -7.19 -15.38
N ARG A 70 -6.15 -7.70 -14.72
CA ARG A 70 -6.07 -7.78 -13.26
C ARG A 70 -4.66 -7.44 -12.77
N PRO A 71 -4.40 -6.17 -12.42
CA PRO A 71 -3.08 -5.71 -11.97
C PRO A 71 -2.54 -6.57 -10.82
N GLY A 72 -1.28 -6.99 -10.95
CA GLY A 72 -0.58 -7.78 -9.93
C GLY A 72 -0.85 -9.29 -9.96
N LEU A 73 -1.61 -9.76 -10.94
CA LEU A 73 -1.80 -11.19 -11.18
C LEU A 73 -0.87 -11.66 -12.30
N TRP A 74 -0.20 -12.77 -12.04
CA TRP A 74 0.70 -13.44 -12.95
C TRP A 74 0.10 -14.76 -13.40
N THR A 75 0.27 -15.09 -14.68
CA THR A 75 -0.06 -16.40 -15.24
C THR A 75 1.21 -17.09 -15.70
N CYS A 76 1.39 -18.35 -15.33
CA CYS A 76 2.53 -19.14 -15.78
C CYS A 76 2.31 -19.64 -17.22
N LYS A 77 3.17 -19.24 -18.16
CA LYS A 77 3.16 -19.71 -19.54
C LYS A 77 3.68 -21.13 -19.70
N ALA A 78 4.53 -21.61 -18.77
CA ALA A 78 5.08 -22.96 -18.80
C ALA A 78 4.00 -24.01 -18.48
N CYS A 79 3.31 -23.88 -17.34
CA CYS A 79 2.28 -24.87 -16.95
C CYS A 79 0.87 -24.50 -17.39
N ARG A 80 0.59 -23.23 -17.71
CA ARG A 80 -0.72 -22.67 -18.13
C ARG A 80 -1.92 -22.98 -17.21
N ARG A 81 -1.66 -23.49 -16.01
CA ARG A 81 -2.69 -23.98 -15.07
C ARG A 81 -2.88 -23.10 -13.83
N CYS A 82 -1.94 -22.20 -13.57
CA CYS A 82 -1.98 -21.39 -12.34
C CYS A 82 -1.93 -19.90 -12.63
N GLN A 83 -2.70 -19.17 -11.83
CA GLN A 83 -2.61 -17.73 -11.66
C GLN A 83 -2.20 -17.45 -10.22
N TYR A 84 -1.26 -16.52 -10.03
CA TYR A 84 -0.72 -16.21 -8.71
C TYR A 84 -0.33 -14.74 -8.63
N SER A 85 -0.35 -14.17 -7.43
CA SER A 85 0.15 -12.83 -7.16
C SER A 85 1.40 -12.90 -6.29
N VAL A 86 2.02 -11.74 -6.07
CA VAL A 86 3.11 -11.60 -5.09
C VAL A 86 2.73 -12.04 -3.68
N THR A 87 1.44 -12.03 -3.33
CA THR A 87 0.98 -12.48 -2.01
C THR A 87 0.63 -13.96 -1.97
N SER A 88 0.50 -14.65 -3.11
CA SER A 88 0.14 -16.06 -3.19
C SER A 88 1.17 -16.96 -2.50
N GLY A 89 0.75 -17.81 -1.56
CA GLY A 89 1.67 -18.66 -0.78
C GLY A 89 2.54 -17.92 0.24
N THR A 90 2.19 -16.67 0.60
CA THR A 90 2.86 -15.90 1.66
C THR A 90 1.95 -15.72 2.87
N GLN A 91 2.48 -15.15 3.93
CA GLN A 91 1.69 -14.66 5.05
C GLN A 91 0.71 -13.55 4.68
N LEU A 92 0.73 -13.00 3.46
CA LEU A 92 -0.23 -12.02 2.95
C LEU A 92 -1.32 -12.65 2.06
N HIS A 93 -1.26 -13.97 1.84
CA HIS A 93 -2.19 -14.70 0.98
C HIS A 93 -3.65 -14.63 1.48
N ARG A 94 -4.60 -14.60 0.53
CA ARG A 94 -6.06 -14.54 0.80
C ARG A 94 -6.50 -13.38 1.71
N SER A 95 -5.66 -12.37 1.89
CA SER A 95 -6.08 -11.14 2.54
C SER A 95 -6.99 -10.35 1.60
N ARG A 96 -8.07 -9.80 2.17
CA ARG A 96 -8.91 -8.79 1.49
C ARG A 96 -8.37 -7.36 1.66
N LEU A 97 -7.30 -7.19 2.44
CA LEU A 97 -6.68 -5.89 2.63
C LEU A 97 -5.82 -5.52 1.42
N PRO A 98 -5.78 -4.23 1.07
CA PRO A 98 -4.93 -3.73 0.01
C PRO A 98 -3.45 -4.02 0.29
N VAL A 99 -2.64 -4.15 -0.76
CA VAL A 99 -1.22 -4.48 -0.62
C VAL A 99 -0.46 -3.36 0.11
N SER A 100 -0.84 -2.11 -0.14
CA SER A 100 -0.33 -0.93 0.56
C SER A 100 -0.51 -1.00 2.07
N ALA A 101 -1.60 -1.58 2.57
CA ALA A 101 -1.81 -1.70 4.01
C ALA A 101 -0.74 -2.58 4.68
N TRP A 102 -0.30 -3.65 4.00
CA TRP A 102 0.74 -4.53 4.50
C TRP A 102 2.10 -3.86 4.49
N VAL A 103 2.46 -3.19 3.40
CA VAL A 103 3.72 -2.46 3.28
C VAL A 103 3.78 -1.30 4.28
N LYS A 104 2.67 -0.58 4.49
CA LYS A 104 2.56 0.47 5.51
C LYS A 104 2.74 -0.06 6.93
N LEU A 105 2.13 -1.18 7.26
CA LEU A 105 2.29 -1.78 8.58
C LEU A 105 3.73 -2.29 8.78
N PHE A 106 4.32 -2.91 7.76
CA PHE A 106 5.72 -3.32 7.78
C PHE A 106 6.64 -2.11 7.96
N TYR A 107 6.45 -1.04 7.18
CA TYR A 107 7.21 0.20 7.31
C TYR A 107 7.10 0.81 8.71
N ALA A 108 5.89 0.90 9.26
CA ALA A 108 5.67 1.46 10.60
C ALA A 108 6.38 0.64 11.70
N THR A 109 6.34 -0.69 11.62
CA THR A 109 6.85 -1.58 12.68
C THR A 109 8.33 -1.90 12.53
N GLN A 110 8.85 -2.02 11.32
CA GLN A 110 10.21 -2.50 11.05
C GLN A 110 11.18 -1.39 10.68
N ILE A 111 10.72 -0.36 9.98
CA ILE A 111 11.59 0.77 9.57
C ILE A 111 11.52 1.89 10.59
N ARG A 112 10.30 2.21 11.05
CA ARG A 112 10.08 3.25 12.07
C ARG A 112 10.05 2.70 13.48
N GLU A 113 10.21 1.38 13.65
CA GLU A 113 10.31 0.70 14.95
C GLU A 113 9.15 1.01 15.90
N GLN A 114 7.96 1.32 15.36
CA GLN A 114 6.80 1.67 16.16
C GLN A 114 6.24 0.41 16.82
N LYS A 115 6.18 0.42 18.15
CA LYS A 115 5.46 -0.58 18.94
C LYS A 115 3.96 -0.29 18.86
N LEU A 116 3.28 -0.90 17.89
CA LEU A 116 1.85 -0.71 17.65
C LEU A 116 1.01 -1.79 18.34
N THR A 117 0.01 -1.35 19.10
CA THR A 117 -1.04 -2.24 19.65
C THR A 117 -2.10 -2.53 18.59
N ALA A 118 -2.84 -3.64 18.76
CA ALA A 118 -3.93 -3.99 17.84
C ALA A 118 -5.01 -2.89 17.76
N SER A 119 -5.28 -2.16 18.85
CA SER A 119 -6.22 -1.03 18.85
C SER A 119 -5.70 0.17 18.04
N GLN A 120 -4.40 0.45 18.08
CA GLN A 120 -3.80 1.51 17.25
C GLN A 120 -3.83 1.14 15.76
N VAL A 121 -3.51 -0.12 15.42
CA VAL A 121 -3.59 -0.62 14.04
C VAL A 121 -5.04 -0.60 13.54
N SER A 122 -5.99 -1.04 14.36
CA SER A 122 -7.43 -1.00 14.07
C SER A 122 -7.88 0.38 13.59
N ARG A 123 -7.57 1.42 14.38
CA ARG A 123 -7.88 2.82 14.03
C ARG A 123 -7.13 3.31 12.80
N ARG A 124 -5.83 3.01 12.72
CA ARG A 124 -4.96 3.51 11.64
C ARG A 124 -5.33 2.98 10.26
N PHE A 125 -5.77 1.72 10.17
CA PHE A 125 -6.14 1.07 8.92
C PHE A 125 -7.66 0.98 8.72
N ASN A 126 -8.45 1.51 9.66
CA ASN A 126 -9.90 1.42 9.68
C ASN A 126 -10.41 -0.03 9.48
N VAL A 127 -9.91 -0.96 10.29
CA VAL A 127 -10.27 -2.39 10.24
C VAL A 127 -10.75 -2.85 11.61
N ALA A 128 -11.51 -3.95 11.65
CA ALA A 128 -11.88 -4.58 12.91
C ALA A 128 -10.66 -4.96 13.77
N TYR A 129 -10.80 -4.91 15.09
CA TYR A 129 -9.74 -5.23 16.05
C TYR A 129 -9.09 -6.61 15.80
N LEU A 130 -9.89 -7.65 15.54
CA LEU A 130 -9.37 -8.99 15.26
C LEU A 130 -8.57 -9.04 13.96
N THR A 131 -8.96 -8.26 12.95
CA THR A 131 -8.21 -8.08 11.70
C THR A 131 -6.87 -7.42 12.00
N ALA A 132 -6.84 -6.34 12.78
CA ALA A 132 -5.61 -5.68 13.20
C ALA A 132 -4.66 -6.61 13.97
N LYS A 133 -5.20 -7.41 14.91
CA LYS A 133 -4.43 -8.44 15.64
C LYS A 133 -3.90 -9.52 14.70
N SER A 134 -4.65 -9.88 13.65
CA SER A 134 -4.18 -10.80 12.60
C SER A 134 -3.08 -10.16 11.75
N MET A 135 -3.20 -8.88 11.39
CA MET A 135 -2.19 -8.17 10.60
C MET A 135 -0.83 -8.16 11.30
N LEU A 136 -0.79 -7.79 12.59
CA LEU A 136 0.44 -7.79 13.39
C LEU A 136 1.07 -9.19 13.42
N ARG A 137 0.29 -10.23 13.72
CA ARG A 137 0.78 -11.62 13.73
C ARG A 137 1.34 -12.07 12.37
N ARG A 138 0.72 -11.66 11.27
CA ARG A 138 1.14 -12.03 9.90
C ARG A 138 2.42 -11.33 9.48
N ILE A 139 2.64 -10.08 9.91
CA ILE A 139 3.92 -9.39 9.71
C ILE A 139 5.05 -10.09 10.47
N GLU A 140 4.82 -10.45 11.74
CA GLU A 140 5.82 -11.22 12.51
C GLU A 140 6.08 -12.61 11.92
N ALA A 141 5.03 -13.31 11.46
CA ALA A 141 5.17 -14.58 10.77
C ALA A 141 5.94 -14.45 9.45
N MET A 142 5.72 -13.36 8.69
CA MET A 142 6.46 -13.11 7.45
C MET A 142 7.96 -12.99 7.69
N LYS A 143 8.37 -12.32 8.79
CA LYS A 143 9.79 -12.21 9.15
C LYS A 143 10.40 -13.56 9.52
N ARG A 144 9.65 -14.39 10.26
CA ARG A 144 10.12 -15.70 10.72
C ARG A 144 10.20 -16.73 9.59
N GLU A 145 9.19 -16.75 8.72
CA GLU A 145 9.01 -17.81 7.72
C GLU A 145 9.52 -17.42 6.34
N MET A 146 9.68 -16.12 6.07
CA MET A 146 10.20 -15.58 4.80
C MET A 146 11.27 -14.50 5.06
N PRO A 147 12.35 -14.81 5.78
CA PRO A 147 13.33 -13.82 6.24
C PRO A 147 14.01 -13.06 5.08
N GLU A 148 14.35 -13.74 3.98
CA GLU A 148 14.98 -13.10 2.82
C GLU A 148 14.08 -12.05 2.17
N MET A 149 12.79 -12.38 1.98
CA MET A 149 11.80 -11.45 1.43
C MET A 149 11.62 -10.24 2.36
N ALA A 150 11.54 -10.47 3.67
CA ALA A 150 11.41 -9.40 4.66
C ALA A 150 12.63 -8.48 4.67
N GLN A 151 13.85 -9.03 4.65
CA GLN A 151 15.10 -8.26 4.62
C GLN A 151 15.25 -7.43 3.34
N ARG A 152 14.89 -8.00 2.17
CA ARG A 152 14.92 -7.27 0.90
C ARG A 152 13.91 -6.12 0.89
N LEU A 153 12.69 -6.35 1.41
CA LEU A 153 11.70 -5.29 1.56
C LEU A 153 12.18 -4.19 2.51
N GLU A 154 12.82 -4.58 3.62
CA GLU A 154 13.38 -3.64 4.58
C GLU A 154 14.43 -2.74 3.93
N ARG A 155 15.40 -3.33 3.22
CA ARG A 155 16.45 -2.60 2.50
C ARG A 155 15.86 -1.60 1.50
N GLN A 156 14.92 -2.05 0.66
CA GLN A 156 14.26 -1.16 -0.32
C GLN A 156 13.59 0.04 0.36
N LEU A 157 12.89 -0.18 1.48
CA LEU A 157 12.22 0.90 2.21
C LEU A 157 13.21 1.88 2.88
N ARG A 158 14.38 1.40 3.34
CA ARG A 158 15.45 2.26 3.88
C ARG A 158 16.09 3.09 2.78
N GLU A 159 16.38 2.50 1.62
CA GLU A 159 16.96 3.19 0.46
C GLU A 159 16.06 4.33 -0.05
N LEU A 160 14.74 4.10 -0.08
CA LEU A 160 13.76 5.14 -0.41
C LEU A 160 13.76 6.31 0.60
N GLY A 161 14.10 6.04 1.86
CA GLY A 161 14.26 7.07 2.88
C GLY A 161 15.56 7.85 2.71
N SER A 162 16.68 7.15 2.47
CA SER A 162 18.02 7.74 2.35
C SER A 162 18.19 8.62 1.11
N SER A 163 17.55 8.26 -0.02
CA SER A 163 17.63 9.02 -1.28
C SER A 163 17.04 10.43 -1.20
N ARG A 164 16.43 10.81 -0.07
CA ARG A 164 15.87 12.14 0.20
C ARG A 164 16.68 12.96 1.21
N SER A 165 17.71 12.37 1.83
CA SER A 165 18.56 13.03 2.83
C SER A 165 19.87 13.57 2.24
N SER A 166 20.04 13.47 0.91
CA SER A 166 21.19 13.96 0.15
C SER A 166 20.79 15.10 -0.78
#